data_AF-A0A269XDM1-F1
#
_entry.id   AF-A0A269XDM1-F1
#
_cell.length_a   1.000
_cell.length_b   1.000
_cell.length_c   1.000
_cell.angle_alpha   90.00
_cell.angle_beta   90.00
_cell.angle_gamma   90.00
#
_symmetry.space_group_name_H-M   'P 1'
#
loop_
_entity.id
_entity.type
_entity.pdbx_description
1 polymer ?
#
loop_
_entity_poly.entity_id
_entity_poly.type
_entity_poly.pdbx_seq_one_letter_code
_entity_poly.pdbx_strand_id
1 'polypeptide(L)' 'MRPESRAAVKALQDRGVKVAMITGDAQQVAQAVGQDLGIDEVFAEVLPQDKDTKVTQLQDRGLSVAMV' A
#
# COMPACT_ATOMS: atom_id res chain seq x y z
N MET A 1 4.71 12.63 -7.17
CA MET A 1 4.94 11.17 -7.25
C MET A 1 6.28 10.94 -7.91
N ARG A 2 7.09 10.02 -7.39
CA ARG A 2 8.37 9.64 -8.01
C ARG A 2 8.06 8.74 -9.21
N PRO A 3 8.53 9.05 -10.43
CA PRO A 3 8.24 8.23 -11.62
C PRO A 3 8.58 6.74 -11.43
N GLU A 4 9.60 6.47 -10.61
CA GLU A 4 10.10 5.15 -10.28
C GLU A 4 9.11 4.31 -9.44
N SER A 5 8.18 4.96 -8.72
CA SER A 5 7.23 4.26 -7.84
C SER A 5 6.30 3.33 -8.62
N ARG A 6 5.74 3.77 -9.75
CA ARG A 6 4.86 2.93 -10.58
C ARG A 6 5.62 1.72 -11.15
N ALA A 7 6.85 1.94 -11.61
CA ALA A 7 7.69 0.86 -12.12
C ALA A 7 8.03 -0.16 -11.03
N ALA A 8 8.32 0.30 -9.80
CA ALA A 8 8.59 -0.57 -8.66
C ALA A 8 7.35 -1.41 -8.27
N VAL A 9 6.16 -0.79 -8.21
CA VAL A 9 4.90 -1.50 -7.94
C VAL A 9 4.69 -2.61 -8.96
N LYS A 10 4.80 -2.28 -10.25
CA LYS A 10 4.66 -3.26 -11.32
C LYS A 10 5.68 -4.40 -11.23
N ALA A 11 6.95 -4.09 -10.95
CA ALA A 11 7.99 -5.11 -10.83
C ALA A 11 7.75 -6.07 -9.66
N LEU A 12 7.16 -5.58 -8.55
CA LEU A 12 6.75 -6.42 -7.42
C LEU A 12 5.56 -7.31 -7.80
N GLN A 13 4.55 -6.74 -8.46
CA GLN A 13 3.38 -7.48 -8.94
C GLN A 13 3.73 -8.56 -9.96
N ASP A 14 4.64 -8.27 -10.91
CA ASP A 14 5.14 -9.25 -11.89
C ASP A 14 5.87 -10.43 -11.21
N ARG A 15 6.33 -10.25 -9.96
CA ARG A 15 6.93 -11.31 -9.11
C ARG A 15 5.90 -12.00 -8.20
N GLY A 16 4.61 -11.69 -8.34
CA GLY A 16 3.53 -12.24 -7.51
C GLY A 16 3.39 -11.60 -6.13
N VAL A 17 4.03 -10.45 -5.88
CA VAL A 17 3.93 -9.72 -4.63
C VAL A 17 2.82 -8.69 -4.72
N LYS A 18 1.86 -8.72 -3.79
CA LYS A 18 0.82 -7.68 -3.66
C LYS A 18 1.39 -6.44 -3.00
N VAL A 19 1.02 -5.27 -3.51
CA VAL A 19 1.45 -3.99 -2.95
C VAL A 19 0.25 -3.29 -2.33
N ALA A 20 0.39 -2.88 -1.07
CA ALA A 20 -0.59 -2.08 -0.35
C ALA A 20 -0.01 -0.71 0.02
N MET A 21 -0.83 0.34 -0.04
CA MET A 21 -0.50 1.67 0.44
C MET A 21 -1.17 1.93 1.78
N ILE A 22 -0.41 2.41 2.76
CA ILE A 22 -0.93 2.91 4.04
C ILE A 22 -0.55 4.38 4.16
N THR A 23 -1.54 5.27 4.14
CA THR A 23 -1.34 6.73 4.22
C THR A 23 -2.31 7.38 5.21
N GLY A 24 -1.90 8.51 5.78
CA GLY A 24 -2.75 9.38 6.60
C GLY A 24 -3.55 10.39 5.76
N ASP A 25 -3.36 10.40 4.44
CA ASP A 25 -4.11 11.29 3.54
C ASP A 25 -5.60 10.95 3.51
N ALA A 26 -6.41 11.94 3.14
CA ALA A 26 -7.83 11.78 2.90
C ALA A 26 -8.11 10.72 1.83
N GLN A 27 -9.20 9.99 1.99
CA GLN A 27 -9.54 8.84 1.14
C GLN A 27 -9.53 9.15 -0.37
N GLN A 28 -10.02 10.32 -0.77
CA GLN A 28 -10.05 10.73 -2.18
C GLN A 28 -8.63 10.86 -2.77
N VAL A 29 -7.70 11.44 -2.01
CA VAL A 29 -6.30 11.62 -2.44
C VAL A 29 -5.60 10.27 -2.49
N ALA A 30 -5.73 9.48 -1.44
CA ALA A 30 -5.12 8.15 -1.36
C ALA A 30 -5.56 7.24 -2.51
N GLN A 31 -6.86 7.24 -2.84
CA GLN A 31 -7.39 6.46 -3.97
C GLN A 31 -6.87 6.95 -5.31
N ALA A 32 -6.83 8.26 -5.54
CA ALA A 32 -6.29 8.82 -6.79
C ALA A 32 -4.83 8.40 -6.99
N VAL A 33 -4.02 8.47 -5.92
CA VAL A 33 -2.62 8.03 -5.96
C VAL A 33 -2.50 6.51 -6.14
N GLY A 34 -3.31 5.72 -5.44
CA GLY A 34 -3.31 4.27 -5.57
C GLY A 34 -3.67 3.81 -6.98
N GLN A 35 -4.65 4.46 -7.62
CA GLN A 35 -5.02 4.21 -9.02
C GLN A 35 -3.92 4.62 -9.99
N ASP A 36 -3.31 5.79 -9.77
CA ASP A 36 -2.18 6.24 -10.59
C ASP A 36 -1.01 5.26 -10.47
N LEU A 37 -0.68 4.76 -9.28
CA LEU A 37 0.45 3.84 -9.10
C LEU A 37 0.13 2.37 -9.42
N GLY A 38 -1.16 2.01 -9.57
CA GLY A 38 -1.59 0.63 -9.80
C GLY A 38 -1.50 -0.26 -8.56
N ILE A 39 -1.77 0.29 -7.38
CA ILE A 39 -1.68 -0.40 -6.09
C ILE A 39 -2.89 -1.30 -5.86
N ASP A 40 -2.66 -2.48 -5.28
CA ASP A 40 -3.70 -3.50 -5.08
C ASP A 40 -4.68 -3.14 -3.95
N GLU A 41 -4.17 -2.59 -2.85
CA GLU A 41 -4.96 -2.22 -1.67
C GLU A 41 -4.54 -0.86 -1.11
N VAL A 42 -5.50 0.00 -0.76
CA VAL A 42 -5.22 1.35 -0.21
C VAL A 42 -5.93 1.51 1.12
N PHE A 43 -5.15 1.82 2.16
CA PHE A 43 -5.61 2.20 3.49
C PHE A 43 -5.34 3.69 3.68
N ALA A 44 -6.40 4.49 3.68
CA ALA A 44 -6.36 5.94 3.86
C ALA A 44 -6.68 6.33 5.30
N GLU A 45 -6.39 7.59 5.66
CA GLU A 45 -6.70 8.16 6.98
C GLU A 45 -6.11 7.35 8.15
N VAL A 46 -5.01 6.63 7.92
CA VAL A 46 -4.34 5.80 8.92
C VAL A 46 -3.39 6.66 9.74
N LEU A 47 -3.68 6.78 11.04
CA LEU A 47 -2.80 7.47 11.98
C LEU A 47 -1.51 6.67 12.20
N PRO A 48 -0.38 7.32 12.57
CA PRO A 48 0.89 6.63 12.78
C PRO A 48 0.78 5.43 13.73
N GLN A 49 0.03 5.57 14.83
CA GLN A 49 -0.21 4.50 15.81
C GLN A 49 -1.05 3.32 15.27
N ASP A 50 -1.81 3.53 14.19
CA ASP A 50 -2.71 2.52 13.62
C ASP A 50 -2.06 1.77 12.46
N LYS A 51 -0.86 2.17 12.02
CA LYS A 51 -0.14 1.50 10.93
C LYS A 51 0.19 0.05 11.29
N ASP A 52 0.64 -0.18 12.53
CA ASP A 52 0.97 -1.52 13.02
C ASP A 52 -0.27 -2.43 12.99
N THR A 53 -1.43 -1.90 13.38
CA THR A 53 -2.70 -2.62 13.28
C THR A 53 -3.03 -3.03 11.84
N LYS A 54 -2.75 -2.17 10.85
CA LYS A 54 -2.93 -2.51 9.42
C LYS A 54 -1.96 -3.57 8.95
N VAL A 55 -0.71 -3.52 9.40
CA VAL A 55 0.29 -4.56 9.11
C VAL A 55 -0.15 -5.90 9.72
N THR A 56 -0.60 -5.91 10.98
CA THR A 56 -1.13 -7.11 11.64
C THR A 56 -2.35 -7.66 10.88
N GLN A 57 -3.29 -6.81 10.46
CA GLN A 57 -4.43 -7.24 9.63
C GLN A 57 -4.02 -7.93 8.33
N LEU A 58 -2.92 -7.49 7.70
CA LEU A 58 -2.37 -8.15 6.51
C LEU A 58 -1.69 -9.47 6.87
N GLN A 59 -0.95 -9.53 7.97
CA GLN A 59 -0.31 -10.75 8.46
C GLN A 59 -1.33 -11.82 8.87
N ASP A 60 -2.43 -11.43 9.52
CA ASP A 60 -3.52 -12.32 9.95
C ASP A 60 -4.23 -13.00 8.75
N ARG A 61 -4.13 -12.41 7.55
CA ARG A 61 -4.58 -13.03 6.29
C ARG A 61 -3.62 -14.10 5.77
N GLY A 62 -2.57 -14.43 6.54
CA GLY A 62 -1.53 -15.39 6.17
C GLY A 62 -0.47 -14.81 5.22
N LEU A 63 -0.41 -13.49 5.05
CA LEU A 63 0.57 -12.84 4.18
C LEU A 63 1.87 -12.59 4.94
N SER A 64 3.01 -12.89 4.30
CA SER A 64 4.30 -12.37 4.78
C SER A 64 4.42 -10.91 4.35
N VAL A 65 4.60 -10.00 5.30
CA VAL A 65 4.57 -8.55 5.07
C VAL A 65 5.94 -7.93 5.30
N ALA A 66 6.39 -7.11 4.34
CA ALA A 66 7.52 -6.21 4.48
C ALA A 66 7.02 -4.76 4.38
N MET A 67 7.45 -3.90 5.30
CA MET A 67 7.09 -2.48 5.36
C MET A 67 8.35 -1.62 5.16
N VAL A 68 8.20 -0.49 4.46
CA VAL A 68 9.26 0.48 4.14
C VAL A 68 8.79 1.90 4.41
#